data_AF-A0AAV0TQZ0-F1
#
_entry.id   AF-A0AAV0TQZ0-F1
#
_cell.length_a   1.000
_cell.length_b   1.000
_cell.length_c   1.000
_cell.angle_alpha   90.00
_cell.angle_beta   90.00
_cell.angle_gamma   90.00
#
_symmetry.space_group_name_H-M   'P 1'
#
loop_
_entity.id
_entity.type
_entity.pdbx_description
1 polymer ?
#
loop_
_entity_poly.entity_id
_entity_poly.type
_entity_poly.pdbx_seq_one_letter_code
_entity_poly.pdbx_strand_id
1 'polypeptide(L)'
;MGMKPVNEPWKFTPIKVLKEYYWKSYKRVKALALLWKFIIHDSFRFGLAFWADFLLGCPNIAFDMHIYQAWNSPGTIEDFFQTLVSRSTPLDETKPIQGPYSTGMCGPSFGKCPVTSQSFFHQHDDAALTRALTLKELNGVAVGHGWYFWNFKTEIHYKVEFLGLGSSGSIPQERVKVPQR
;
A
#
# COMPACT_ATOMS: atom_id res chain seq x y z
N MET A 1 -11.89 -9.07 -11.10
CA MET A 1 -11.25 -8.00 -11.92
C MET A 1 -11.70 -6.63 -11.41
N GLY A 2 -10.88 -5.61 -11.62
CA GLY A 2 -11.18 -4.24 -11.21
C GLY A 2 -10.43 -3.23 -12.06
N MET A 3 -10.86 -1.97 -11.99
CA MET A 3 -10.29 -0.86 -12.74
C MET A 3 -9.92 0.29 -11.80
N LYS A 4 -8.66 0.71 -11.85
CA LYS A 4 -8.16 1.94 -11.22
C LYS A 4 -8.05 3.00 -12.33
N PRO A 5 -8.91 4.03 -12.35
CA PRO A 5 -8.97 4.97 -13.47
C PRO A 5 -7.81 5.97 -13.47
N VAL A 6 -7.07 6.09 -12.36
CA VAL A 6 -5.89 6.95 -12.25
C VAL A 6 -4.98 6.46 -11.11
N ASN A 7 -3.67 6.42 -11.37
CA ASN A 7 -2.67 6.12 -10.34
C ASN A 7 -2.18 7.42 -9.67
N GLU A 8 -2.07 7.41 -8.34
CA GLU A 8 -1.41 8.47 -7.55
C GLU A 8 -1.73 9.93 -7.95
N PRO A 9 -3.01 10.36 -8.03
CA PRO A 9 -3.32 11.76 -8.27
C PRO A 9 -2.63 12.64 -7.22
N TRP A 10 -1.99 13.70 -7.69
CA TRP A 10 -1.15 14.55 -6.84
C TRP A 10 -1.92 15.12 -5.63
N LYS A 11 -1.27 15.20 -4.47
CA LYS A 11 -1.85 15.60 -3.17
C LYS A 11 -2.55 16.97 -3.18
N PHE A 12 -2.20 17.86 -4.09
CA PHE A 12 -2.79 19.19 -4.19
C PHE A 12 -3.85 19.33 -5.28
N THR A 13 -4.17 18.25 -6.01
CA THR A 13 -5.30 18.24 -6.97
C THR A 13 -6.59 18.63 -6.25
N PRO A 14 -7.33 19.69 -6.64
CA PRO A 14 -8.52 20.12 -5.92
C PRO A 14 -9.49 18.97 -5.66
N ILE A 15 -9.81 18.69 -4.38
CA ILE A 15 -10.53 17.46 -4.01
C ILE A 15 -11.91 17.36 -4.66
N LYS A 16 -12.59 18.49 -4.88
CA LYS A 16 -13.89 18.54 -5.58
C LYS A 16 -13.76 18.05 -7.02
N VAL A 17 -12.74 18.53 -7.75
CA VAL A 17 -12.46 18.14 -9.14
C VAL A 17 -12.10 16.66 -9.21
N LEU A 18 -11.26 16.18 -8.28
CA LEU A 18 -10.86 14.77 -8.24
C LEU A 18 -12.04 13.84 -7.95
N LYS A 19 -12.91 14.20 -7.00
CA LYS A 19 -14.13 13.43 -6.70
C LYS A 19 -15.11 13.43 -7.87
N GLU A 20 -15.25 14.55 -8.58
CA GLU A 20 -16.07 14.62 -9.79
C GLU A 20 -15.53 13.70 -10.89
N TYR A 21 -14.22 13.69 -11.11
CA TYR A 21 -13.56 12.77 -12.04
C TYR A 21 -13.83 11.30 -11.66
N TYR A 22 -13.64 10.94 -10.39
CA TYR A 22 -13.92 9.58 -9.92
C TYR A 22 -15.40 9.20 -10.06
N TRP A 23 -16.33 10.12 -9.80
CA TRP A 23 -17.76 9.86 -9.97
C TRP A 23 -18.15 9.59 -11.43
N LYS A 24 -17.64 10.41 -12.36
CA LYS A 24 -17.85 10.21 -13.80
C LYS A 24 -17.27 8.86 -14.26
N SER A 25 -16.06 8.53 -13.79
CA SER A 25 -15.39 7.27 -14.08
C SER A 25 -16.13 6.07 -13.52
N TYR A 26 -16.62 6.16 -12.27
CA TYR A 26 -17.41 5.10 -11.63
C TYR A 26 -18.65 4.78 -12.46
N LYS A 27 -19.44 5.79 -12.82
CA LYS A 27 -20.63 5.60 -13.66
C LYS A 27 -20.29 4.91 -14.99
N ARG A 28 -19.18 5.31 -15.63
CA ARG A 28 -18.74 4.70 -16.89
C ARG A 28 -18.33 3.23 -16.72
N VAL A 29 -17.57 2.91 -15.68
CA VAL A 29 -17.17 1.53 -15.37
C VAL A 29 -18.40 0.68 -15.03
N LYS A 30 -19.32 1.16 -14.21
CA LYS A 30 -20.54 0.41 -13.86
C LYS A 30 -21.44 0.15 -15.07
N ALA A 31 -21.50 1.09 -16.01
CA ALA A 31 -22.30 0.94 -17.24
C ALA A 31 -21.74 -0.14 -18.19
N LEU A 32 -20.43 -0.37 -18.19
CA LEU A 32 -19.78 -1.34 -19.10
C LEU A 32 -19.41 -2.66 -18.40
N ALA A 33 -19.16 -2.63 -17.09
CA ALA A 33 -18.65 -3.73 -16.31
C ALA A 33 -19.15 -3.63 -14.85
N LEU A 34 -20.45 -3.86 -14.66
CA LEU A 34 -21.16 -3.68 -13.39
C LEU A 34 -20.46 -4.36 -12.19
N LEU A 35 -19.98 -5.59 -12.41
CA LEU A 35 -19.37 -6.44 -11.38
C LEU A 35 -17.90 -6.13 -11.10
N TRP A 36 -17.23 -5.32 -11.92
CA TRP A 36 -15.82 -5.01 -11.69
C TRP A 36 -15.65 -4.12 -10.47
N LYS A 37 -14.60 -4.35 -9.68
CA LYS A 37 -14.25 -3.43 -8.59
C LYS A 37 -13.79 -2.09 -9.17
N PHE A 38 -14.34 -0.98 -8.67
CA PHE A 38 -13.88 0.36 -9.01
C PHE A 38 -12.89 0.85 -7.94
N ILE A 39 -11.65 1.06 -8.34
CA ILE A 39 -10.51 1.28 -7.44
C ILE A 39 -10.13 2.76 -7.43
N ILE A 40 -10.00 3.33 -6.23
CA ILE A 40 -9.76 4.75 -5.98
C ILE A 40 -8.45 4.85 -5.23
N HIS A 41 -7.50 5.61 -5.77
CA HIS A 41 -6.30 5.96 -5.02
C HIS A 41 -6.59 7.10 -4.03
N ASP A 42 -6.00 7.03 -2.84
CA ASP A 42 -6.18 7.98 -1.74
C ASP A 42 -5.70 9.42 -2.01
N SER A 43 -4.91 9.59 -3.08
CA SER A 43 -4.28 10.85 -3.48
C SER A 43 -3.40 11.44 -2.37
N PHE A 44 -2.71 10.58 -1.62
CA PHE A 44 -1.84 10.93 -0.49
C PHE A 44 -2.58 11.70 0.62
N ARG A 45 -3.91 11.51 0.72
CA ARG A 45 -4.79 12.07 1.74
C ARG A 45 -5.35 10.93 2.56
N PHE A 46 -4.51 10.44 3.46
CA PHE A 46 -4.89 9.42 4.41
C PHE A 46 -5.96 9.95 5.37
N GLY A 47 -7.01 9.16 5.57
CA GLY A 47 -8.02 9.43 6.60
C GLY A 47 -9.45 9.55 6.10
N LEU A 48 -10.36 9.25 7.01
CA LEU A 48 -11.80 9.25 6.79
C LEU A 48 -12.35 10.62 6.37
N ALA A 49 -11.74 11.71 6.81
CA ALA A 49 -12.21 13.07 6.56
C ALA A 49 -12.39 13.41 5.07
N PHE A 50 -11.59 12.81 4.18
CA PHE A 50 -11.68 13.07 2.75
C PHE A 50 -12.56 12.08 2.01
N TRP A 51 -12.57 10.81 2.42
CA TRP A 51 -13.08 9.72 1.58
C TRP A 51 -14.27 8.97 2.17
N ALA A 52 -14.56 9.10 3.47
CA ALA A 52 -15.57 8.26 4.14
C ALA A 52 -16.98 8.40 3.55
N ASP A 53 -17.37 9.60 3.16
CA ASP A 53 -18.71 9.86 2.61
C ASP A 53 -18.75 9.70 1.08
N PHE A 54 -17.58 9.62 0.43
CA PHE A 54 -17.53 9.56 -1.03
C PHE A 54 -17.84 8.15 -1.52
N LEU A 55 -18.88 8.02 -2.35
CA LEU A 55 -19.42 6.74 -2.84
C LEU A 55 -19.97 5.83 -1.75
N LEU A 56 -20.35 6.39 -0.59
CA LEU A 56 -21.07 5.63 0.43
C LEU A 56 -22.32 4.99 -0.17
N GLY A 57 -22.50 3.69 0.06
CA GLY A 57 -23.60 2.89 -0.50
C GLY A 57 -23.42 2.42 -1.96
N CYS A 58 -22.33 2.82 -2.64
CA CYS A 58 -22.04 2.30 -3.98
C CYS A 58 -21.41 0.90 -3.91
N PRO A 59 -21.91 -0.09 -4.66
CA PRO A 59 -21.36 -1.44 -4.64
C PRO A 59 -20.03 -1.54 -5.39
N ASN A 60 -19.26 -2.60 -5.09
CA ASN A 60 -18.05 -2.97 -5.82
C ASN A 60 -17.03 -1.84 -5.90
N ILE A 61 -16.80 -1.14 -4.79
CA ILE A 61 -15.73 -0.15 -4.66
C ILE A 61 -14.54 -0.74 -3.90
N ALA A 62 -13.39 -0.15 -4.19
CA ALA A 62 -12.13 -0.31 -3.49
C ALA A 62 -11.08 0.79 -3.31
N PHE A 63 -10.37 0.79 -2.19
CA PHE A 63 -9.49 1.88 -1.85
C PHE A 63 -8.03 1.46 -1.96
N ASP A 64 -7.31 2.05 -2.89
CA ASP A 64 -5.90 1.82 -3.15
C ASP A 64 -5.07 2.83 -2.37
N MET A 65 -4.13 2.30 -1.59
CA MET A 65 -3.26 3.09 -0.73
C MET A 65 -1.84 2.60 -0.86
N HIS A 66 -0.95 3.48 -1.27
CA HIS A 66 0.46 3.16 -1.37
C HIS A 66 1.18 3.54 -0.07
N ILE A 67 1.86 2.58 0.55
CA ILE A 67 2.58 2.77 1.81
C ILE A 67 4.06 2.68 1.51
N TYR A 68 4.77 3.76 1.79
CA TYR A 68 6.21 3.84 1.59
C TYR A 68 6.88 4.60 2.73
N GLN A 69 8.11 4.18 3.07
CA GLN A 69 8.97 4.85 4.06
C GLN A 69 10.23 5.47 3.45
N ALA A 70 10.52 5.19 2.18
CA ALA A 70 11.70 5.68 1.48
C ALA A 70 11.80 7.21 1.39
N TRP A 71 10.67 7.92 1.51
CA TRP A 71 10.63 9.40 1.46
C TRP A 71 10.31 10.06 2.81
N ASN A 72 10.28 9.28 3.90
CA ASN A 72 10.21 9.85 5.23
C ASN A 72 11.54 10.53 5.59
N SER A 73 11.49 11.51 6.51
CA SER A 73 12.70 12.02 7.15
C SER A 73 13.46 10.84 7.78
N PRO A 74 14.80 10.84 7.72
CA PRO A 74 15.59 9.80 8.37
C PRO A 74 15.25 9.77 9.87
N GLY A 75 14.89 8.60 10.37
CA GLY A 75 14.58 8.31 11.77
C GLY A 75 15.38 7.09 12.23
N THR A 76 15.08 6.58 13.41
CA THR A 76 15.65 5.32 13.93
C THR A 76 14.99 4.10 13.29
N ILE A 77 15.53 2.90 13.56
CA ILE A 77 14.87 1.65 13.19
C ILE A 77 13.48 1.58 13.84
N GLU A 78 13.37 2.00 15.11
CA GLU A 78 12.12 2.05 15.86
C GLU A 78 11.08 2.96 15.19
N ASP A 79 11.49 4.13 14.69
CA ASP A 79 10.61 5.03 13.95
C ASP A 79 10.02 4.36 12.70
N PHE A 80 10.82 3.56 11.99
CA PHE A 80 10.36 2.77 10.84
C PHE A 80 9.34 1.71 11.29
N PHE A 81 9.61 0.95 12.36
CA PHE A 81 8.65 -0.03 12.86
C PHE A 81 7.33 0.59 13.36
N GLN A 82 7.38 1.74 14.04
CA GLN A 82 6.19 2.42 14.54
C GLN A 82 5.33 2.99 13.41
N THR A 83 5.96 3.60 12.41
CA THR A 83 5.22 4.19 11.28
C THR A 83 4.62 3.13 10.35
N LEU A 84 5.18 1.92 10.26
CA LEU A 84 4.55 0.80 9.55
C LEU A 84 3.22 0.40 10.21
N VAL A 85 3.17 0.34 11.55
CA VAL A 85 1.94 -0.01 12.27
C VAL A 85 0.84 1.02 11.96
N SER A 86 1.13 2.30 12.13
CA SER A 86 0.11 3.36 11.99
C SER A 86 -0.42 3.52 10.56
N ARG A 87 0.36 3.14 9.54
CA ARG A 87 -0.04 3.27 8.12
C ARG A 87 -0.66 2.00 7.55
N SER A 88 -0.36 0.83 8.11
CA SER A 88 -0.78 -0.46 7.53
C SER A 88 -2.07 -1.02 8.14
N THR A 89 -2.53 -0.49 9.28
CA THR A 89 -3.79 -0.89 9.91
C THR A 89 -4.99 -0.17 9.30
N PRO A 90 -6.17 -0.81 9.21
CA PRO A 90 -7.40 -0.17 8.76
C PRO A 90 -7.69 1.11 9.56
N LEU A 91 -8.22 2.14 8.87
CA LEU A 91 -8.58 3.42 9.47
C LEU A 91 -9.71 3.34 10.52
N ASP A 92 -10.56 2.32 10.40
CA ASP A 92 -11.67 2.05 11.31
C ASP A 92 -12.06 0.58 11.17
N GLU A 93 -11.80 -0.22 12.21
CA GLU A 93 -12.12 -1.66 12.23
C GLU A 93 -13.62 -1.94 12.36
N THR A 94 -14.43 -0.93 12.73
CA THR A 94 -15.86 -1.07 13.05
C THR A 94 -16.78 -0.73 11.87
N LYS A 95 -16.25 -0.14 10.80
CA LYS A 95 -17.03 0.28 9.64
C LYS A 95 -17.11 -0.80 8.55
N PRO A 96 -18.27 -0.94 7.87
CA PRO A 96 -18.37 -1.83 6.72
C PRO A 96 -17.39 -1.39 5.62
N ILE A 97 -16.72 -2.41 5.09
CA ILE A 97 -15.69 -2.44 4.02
C ILE A 97 -15.58 -1.15 3.20
N GLN A 98 -14.51 -0.38 3.45
CA GLN A 98 -14.06 0.69 2.54
C GLN A 98 -13.12 0.13 1.45
N GLY A 99 -13.60 -0.88 0.72
CA GLY A 99 -12.96 -1.46 -0.46
C GLY A 99 -11.61 -2.17 -0.24
N PRO A 100 -11.07 -2.90 -1.25
CA PRO A 100 -9.78 -3.54 -1.12
C PRO A 100 -8.64 -2.53 -1.09
N TYR A 101 -7.89 -2.53 0.01
CA TYR A 101 -6.54 -2.00 0.17
C TYR A 101 -5.63 -2.62 -0.89
N SER A 102 -5.65 -2.08 -2.11
CA SER A 102 -4.62 -2.37 -3.11
C SER A 102 -3.37 -1.63 -2.65
N THR A 103 -2.51 -2.30 -1.89
CA THR A 103 -1.26 -1.69 -1.44
C THR A 103 -0.21 -1.95 -2.49
N GLY A 104 0.15 -0.93 -3.28
CA GLY A 104 1.44 -0.93 -3.98
C GLY A 104 2.54 -0.91 -2.93
N MET A 105 3.13 -2.07 -2.61
CA MET A 105 4.11 -2.22 -1.54
C MET A 105 5.52 -2.05 -2.11
N CYS A 106 6.33 -1.09 -1.67
CA CYS A 106 7.74 -1.05 -2.09
C CYS A 106 8.55 -1.49 -0.88
N GLY A 107 9.41 -2.49 -1.08
CA GLY A 107 10.14 -3.19 -0.03
C GLY A 107 11.06 -2.29 0.80
N PRO A 108 11.93 -2.86 1.66
CA PRO A 108 12.67 -2.12 2.68
C PRO A 108 13.70 -1.16 2.08
N SER A 109 13.23 -0.02 1.59
CA SER A 109 14.01 1.10 1.12
C SER A 109 13.92 2.17 2.19
N PHE A 110 15.07 2.45 2.80
CA PHE A 110 15.25 3.48 3.82
C PHE A 110 15.13 4.89 3.18
N GLY A 111 15.29 5.99 3.91
CA GLY A 111 14.99 7.39 3.53
C GLY A 111 15.57 7.97 2.20
N LYS A 112 15.91 9.27 2.14
CA LYS A 112 16.14 9.97 0.85
C LYS A 112 17.30 9.46 -0.04
N CYS A 113 18.15 8.51 0.41
CA CYS A 113 19.09 7.75 -0.43
C CYS A 113 19.59 6.44 0.24
N PRO A 114 19.02 5.26 -0.08
CA PRO A 114 19.59 4.00 0.40
C PRO A 114 19.20 2.81 -0.48
N VAL A 115 19.01 3.04 -1.78
CA VAL A 115 18.57 2.01 -2.72
C VAL A 115 19.54 0.82 -2.74
N THR A 116 20.75 1.01 -2.20
CA THR A 116 21.81 0.01 -2.05
C THR A 116 22.49 0.01 -0.67
N SER A 117 22.02 0.82 0.30
CA SER A 117 22.69 0.90 1.59
C SER A 117 22.38 -0.33 2.43
N GLN A 118 23.44 -1.03 2.86
CA GLN A 118 23.39 -2.17 3.79
C GLN A 118 23.68 -1.76 5.23
N SER A 119 23.90 -0.47 5.48
CA SER A 119 24.32 0.04 6.79
C SER A 119 23.68 1.40 7.13
N PHE A 120 22.52 1.71 6.54
CA PHE A 120 21.84 3.00 6.70
C PHE A 120 21.57 3.35 8.18
N PHE A 121 21.25 2.35 9.00
CA PHE A 121 21.06 2.49 10.45
C PHE A 121 22.26 1.99 11.25
N HIS A 122 23.42 1.81 10.61
CA HIS A 122 24.58 1.12 11.19
C HIS A 122 24.26 -0.33 11.65
N GLN A 123 23.27 -0.97 11.02
CA GLN A 123 22.91 -2.35 11.30
C GLN A 123 24.05 -3.30 10.93
N HIS A 124 24.24 -4.34 11.73
CA HIS A 124 25.21 -5.41 11.43
C HIS A 124 24.67 -6.44 10.42
N ASP A 125 23.35 -6.64 10.38
CA ASP A 125 22.68 -7.60 9.49
C ASP A 125 21.52 -6.93 8.74
N ASP A 126 21.80 -6.49 7.51
CA ASP A 126 20.82 -5.86 6.63
C ASP A 126 19.72 -6.84 6.19
N ALA A 127 20.04 -8.13 6.04
CA ALA A 127 19.08 -9.14 5.58
C ALA A 127 18.04 -9.43 6.68
N ALA A 128 18.48 -9.53 7.93
CA ALA A 128 17.58 -9.69 9.08
C ALA A 128 16.67 -8.46 9.24
N LEU A 129 17.21 -7.24 9.14
CA LEU A 129 16.41 -6.01 9.23
C LEU A 129 15.39 -5.91 8.08
N THR A 130 15.84 -6.17 6.85
CA THR A 130 15.02 -6.23 5.62
C THR A 130 13.86 -7.20 5.82
N ARG A 131 14.12 -8.42 6.30
CA ARG A 131 13.10 -9.43 6.58
C ARG A 131 12.14 -8.99 7.67
N ALA A 132 12.63 -8.42 8.76
CA ALA A 132 11.81 -7.98 9.88
C ALA A 132 10.83 -6.86 9.50
N LEU A 133 11.30 -5.87 8.73
CA LEU A 133 10.45 -4.79 8.20
C LEU A 133 9.41 -5.32 7.19
N THR A 134 9.85 -6.18 6.27
CA THR A 134 8.97 -6.80 5.27
C THR A 134 7.85 -7.60 5.95
N LEU A 135 8.18 -8.41 6.94
CA LEU A 135 7.18 -9.17 7.72
C LEU A 135 6.25 -8.25 8.50
N LYS A 136 6.76 -7.17 9.10
CA LYS A 136 5.95 -6.22 9.84
C LYS A 136 4.91 -5.56 8.93
N GLU A 137 5.33 -5.14 7.74
CA GLU A 137 4.46 -4.53 6.75
C GLU A 137 3.43 -5.52 6.22
N LEU A 138 3.87 -6.72 5.79
CA LEU A 138 2.99 -7.80 5.34
C LEU A 138 1.92 -8.14 6.39
N ASN A 139 2.30 -8.23 7.66
CA ASN A 139 1.35 -8.51 8.74
C ASN A 139 0.35 -7.36 8.95
N GLY A 140 0.77 -6.12 8.78
CA GLY A 140 -0.11 -4.95 8.87
C GLY A 140 -1.16 -4.97 7.75
N VAL A 141 -0.71 -5.10 6.50
CA VAL A 141 -1.61 -5.08 5.33
C VAL A 141 -2.44 -6.36 5.19
N ALA A 142 -2.02 -7.47 5.83
CA ALA A 142 -2.79 -8.71 5.90
C ALA A 142 -4.09 -8.60 6.71
N VAL A 143 -4.22 -7.58 7.56
CA VAL A 143 -5.50 -7.25 8.24
C VAL A 143 -6.50 -6.65 7.23
N GLY A 144 -5.99 -6.12 6.11
CA GLY A 144 -6.80 -5.65 4.99
C GLY A 144 -7.29 -6.79 4.08
N HIS A 145 -7.68 -6.43 2.85
CA HIS A 145 -8.25 -7.36 1.87
C HIS A 145 -7.23 -7.87 0.83
N GLY A 146 -5.93 -7.67 1.10
CA GLY A 146 -4.84 -8.07 0.22
C GLY A 146 -3.77 -7.00 0.06
N TRP A 147 -2.79 -7.27 -0.80
CA TRP A 147 -1.68 -6.38 -1.14
C TRP A 147 -1.12 -6.71 -2.52
N TYR A 148 -0.43 -5.75 -3.14
CA TYR A 148 0.27 -5.91 -4.42
C TYR A 148 1.72 -5.42 -4.31
N PHE A 149 2.68 -6.33 -4.35
CA PHE A 149 4.08 -5.91 -4.23
C PHE A 149 4.57 -5.16 -5.48
N TRP A 150 5.14 -4.00 -5.24
CA TRP A 150 5.83 -3.13 -6.19
C TRP A 150 7.36 -3.30 -6.03
N ASN A 151 8.06 -4.01 -6.91
CA ASN A 151 7.64 -4.63 -8.17
C ASN A 151 7.87 -6.14 -8.17
N PHE A 152 7.22 -6.84 -9.10
CA PHE A 152 7.46 -8.26 -9.29
C PHE A 152 8.93 -8.56 -9.65
N LYS A 153 9.50 -7.78 -10.58
CA LYS A 153 10.88 -7.91 -11.07
C LYS A 153 11.50 -6.52 -11.25
N THR A 154 12.80 -6.39 -11.03
CA THR A 154 13.58 -5.23 -11.52
C THR A 154 14.85 -5.68 -12.23
N GLU A 155 15.54 -4.76 -12.91
CA GLU A 155 16.83 -5.06 -13.55
C GLU A 155 18.01 -4.86 -12.59
N ILE A 156 17.89 -3.95 -11.62
CA ILE A 156 19.02 -3.45 -10.83
C ILE A 156 18.78 -3.34 -9.32
N HIS A 157 17.56 -3.56 -8.81
CA HIS A 157 17.21 -3.23 -7.42
C HIS A 157 16.50 -4.35 -6.66
N TYR A 158 17.28 -5.17 -5.95
CA TYR A 158 16.77 -6.33 -5.22
C TYR A 158 15.79 -5.99 -4.07
N LYS A 159 15.92 -4.83 -3.42
CA LYS A 159 15.06 -4.45 -2.27
C LYS A 159 13.64 -4.05 -2.66
N VAL A 160 13.39 -3.85 -3.95
CA VAL A 160 12.07 -3.50 -4.51
C VAL A 160 11.62 -4.56 -5.52
N GLU A 161 12.20 -5.75 -5.41
CA GLU A 161 11.98 -6.87 -6.30
C GLU A 161 11.43 -8.07 -5.53
N PHE A 162 10.20 -8.46 -5.85
CA PHE A 162 9.52 -9.58 -5.21
C PHE A 162 10.32 -10.89 -5.35
N LEU A 163 10.81 -11.18 -6.55
CA LEU A 163 11.59 -12.40 -6.82
C LEU A 163 12.93 -12.43 -6.07
N GLY A 164 13.62 -11.29 -6.00
CA GLY A 164 14.87 -11.14 -5.27
C GLY A 164 14.67 -11.35 -3.77
N LEU A 165 13.67 -10.69 -3.19
CA LEU A 165 13.32 -10.83 -1.76
C LEU A 165 12.77 -12.21 -1.41
N GLY A 166 12.07 -12.87 -2.33
CA GLY A 166 11.61 -14.25 -2.17
C GLY A 166 12.77 -15.25 -2.20
N SER A 167 13.77 -15.00 -3.04
CA SER A 167 14.98 -15.84 -3.15
C SER A 167 15.92 -15.66 -1.95
N SER A 168 15.96 -14.46 -1.35
CA SER A 168 16.74 -14.18 -0.14
C SER A 168 16.04 -14.60 1.17
N GLY A 169 14.79 -15.06 1.10
CA GLY A 169 13.98 -15.41 2.28
C GLY A 169 13.46 -14.21 3.08
N SER A 170 13.53 -13.00 2.51
CA SER A 170 12.98 -11.78 3.10
C SER A 170 11.46 -11.70 2.97
N ILE A 171 10.90 -12.28 1.90
CA ILE A 171 9.46 -12.56 1.75
C ILE A 171 9.22 -14.06 2.00
N PRO A 172 8.22 -14.44 2.82
CA PRO A 172 7.85 -15.85 3.00
C PRO A 172 7.45 -16.51 1.67
N GLN A 173 7.98 -17.70 1.38
CA GLN A 173 7.60 -18.47 0.19
C GLN A 173 6.21 -19.13 0.33
N GLU A 174 5.78 -19.39 1.57
CA GLU A 174 4.42 -19.80 1.85
C GLU A 174 3.54 -18.55 2.03
N ARG A 175 2.31 -18.58 1.49
CA ARG A 175 1.32 -17.54 1.78
C ARG A 175 1.20 -17.41 3.29
N VAL A 176 1.46 -16.21 3.81
CA VAL A 176 1.09 -15.85 5.19
C VAL A 176 -0.38 -16.22 5.35
N LYS A 177 -0.65 -17.28 6.12
CA LYS A 177 -2.01 -17.70 6.43
C LYS A 177 -2.58 -16.60 7.32
N VAL A 178 -3.38 -15.71 6.73
CA VAL A 178 -4.19 -14.79 7.51
C VAL A 178 -5.10 -15.66 8.38
N PRO A 179 -5.02 -15.58 9.72
CA PRO A 179 -5.96 -16.30 10.57
C PRO A 179 -7.36 -15.81 10.21
N GLN A 180 -8.21 -16.71 9.71
CA GLN A 180 -9.63 -16.41 9.62
C GLN A 180 -10.13 -16.29 11.07
N ARG A 181 -10.47 -15.07 11.48
CA ARG A 181 -11.27 -14.83 12.68
C ARG A 181 -12.73 -15.03 12.34
#